data_AF-A0ABD6JDK5-F1
#
_entry.id   AF-A0ABD6JDK5-F1
#
_cell.length_a   1.000
_cell.length_b   1.000
_cell.length_c   1.000
_cell.angle_alpha   90.00
_cell.angle_beta   90.00
_cell.angle_gamma   90.00
#
_symmetry.space_group_name_H-M   'P 1'
#
loop_
_entity.id
_entity.type
_entity.pdbx_description
1 polymer ?
#
loop_
_entity_poly.entity_id
_entity_poly.type
_entity_poly.pdbx_seq_one_letter_code
_entity_poly.pdbx_strand_id
1 'polypeptide(L)'
;MQDQDFLITVDFIKNGNKLNEFLQGLINLEQDIKDLENTIESQDKNNIFVRKLMQEHDKKADIYNQAMEIYKYLKYERYKETLAMIKKLERLTESDLQAMKVTTDLYNKLLDVLKENADLLKPKLKDLIRYKLL
;
A
#
# COMPACT_ATOMS: atom_id res chain seq x y z
N MET A 1 -17.42 28.88 -8.82
CA MET A 1 -16.35 28.60 -7.85
C MET A 1 -16.57 27.21 -7.27
N GLN A 2 -15.85 26.22 -7.80
CA GLN A 2 -15.50 24.97 -7.12
C GLN A 2 -14.29 24.40 -7.87
N ASP A 3 -13.20 25.17 -7.84
CA ASP A 3 -11.88 24.81 -8.36
C ASP A 3 -11.11 24.05 -7.26
N GLN A 4 -11.35 22.75 -7.10
CA GLN A 4 -10.53 21.93 -6.17
C GLN A 4 -10.24 20.49 -6.64
N ASP A 5 -10.74 20.05 -7.79
CA ASP A 5 -10.73 18.62 -8.14
C ASP A 5 -9.43 18.11 -8.82
N PHE A 6 -8.40 18.96 -8.91
CA PHE A 6 -7.24 18.71 -9.76
C PHE A 6 -5.88 18.64 -9.04
N LEU A 7 -5.85 18.89 -7.73
CA LEU A 7 -4.62 18.77 -6.94
C LEU A 7 -4.48 17.34 -6.42
N ILE A 8 -3.26 16.79 -6.50
CA ILE A 8 -2.86 15.76 -5.55
C ILE A 8 -3.17 16.32 -4.16
N THR A 9 -4.16 15.72 -3.50
CA THR A 9 -4.62 16.25 -2.23
C THR A 9 -3.60 15.95 -1.15
N VAL A 10 -3.56 16.79 -0.12
CA VAL A 10 -2.78 16.50 1.10
C VAL A 10 -3.18 15.13 1.65
N ASP A 11 -4.46 14.77 1.55
CA ASP A 11 -4.97 13.46 1.95
C ASP A 11 -4.42 12.33 1.08
N PHE A 12 -4.28 12.52 -0.23
CA PHE A 12 -3.62 11.54 -1.09
C PHE A 12 -2.20 11.29 -0.60
N ILE A 13 -1.37 12.32 -0.42
CA ILE A 13 0.02 12.16 0.05
C ILE A 13 0.07 11.51 1.43
N LYS A 14 -0.76 11.99 2.37
CA LYS A 14 -0.84 11.45 3.74
C LYS A 14 -1.21 9.98 3.76
N ASN A 15 -2.15 9.55 2.91
CA ASN A 15 -2.55 8.16 2.81
C ASN A 15 -1.46 7.29 2.17
N GLY A 16 -0.67 7.83 1.23
CA GLY A 16 0.52 7.16 0.70
C GLY A 16 1.57 6.89 1.78
N ASN A 17 1.87 7.89 2.61
CA ASN A 17 2.82 7.73 3.72
C ASN A 17 2.32 6.70 4.75
N LYS A 18 1.04 6.73 5.11
CA LYS A 18 0.44 5.73 6.00
C LYS A 18 0.53 4.30 5.45
N LEU A 19 0.36 4.12 4.14
CA LEU A 19 0.51 2.80 3.51
C LEU A 19 1.95 2.28 3.64
N ASN A 20 2.94 3.16 3.48
CA ASN A 20 4.36 2.83 3.67
C ASN A 20 4.69 2.50 5.13
N GLU A 21 4.16 3.27 6.09
CA GLU A 21 4.30 2.99 7.52
C GLU A 21 3.68 1.63 7.89
N PHE A 22 2.50 1.33 7.33
CA PHE A 22 1.84 0.03 7.51
C PHE A 22 2.70 -1.12 6.97
N LEU A 23 3.27 -0.96 5.77
CA LEU A 23 4.18 -1.94 5.18
C LEU A 23 5.42 -2.16 6.07
N GLN A 24 6.00 -1.10 6.63
CA GLN A 24 7.14 -1.23 7.53
C GLN A 24 6.76 -2.00 8.81
N GLY A 25 5.56 -1.75 9.35
CA GLY A 25 5.02 -2.53 10.47
C GLY A 25 4.90 -4.02 10.15
N LEU A 26 4.44 -4.38 8.94
CA LEU A 26 4.38 -5.76 8.47
C LEU A 26 5.77 -6.40 8.37
N ILE A 27 6.76 -5.69 7.82
CA ILE A 27 8.14 -6.18 7.70
C ILE A 27 8.73 -6.47 9.08
N ASN A 28 8.52 -5.56 10.04
CA ASN A 28 9.00 -5.75 11.41
C ASN A 28 8.33 -6.97 12.06
N LEU A 29 7.02 -7.14 11.87
CA LEU A 29 6.28 -8.28 12.41
C LEU A 29 6.72 -9.61 11.76
N GLU A 30 7.00 -9.62 10.46
CA GLU A 30 7.56 -10.79 9.76
C GLU A 30 8.93 -11.17 10.33
N GLN A 31 9.78 -10.18 10.62
CA GLN A 31 11.08 -10.42 11.24
C GLN A 31 10.94 -11.00 12.65
N ASP A 32 10.06 -10.43 13.48
CA ASP A 32 9.77 -10.94 14.82
C ASP A 32 9.31 -12.41 14.79
N ILE A 33 8.47 -12.77 13.81
CA ILE A 33 8.00 -14.16 13.62
C ILE A 33 9.19 -15.06 13.30
N LYS A 34 10.04 -14.68 12.34
CA LYS A 34 11.24 -15.45 11.98
C LYS A 34 12.21 -15.63 13.14
N ASP A 35 12.39 -14.59 13.95
CA ASP A 35 13.27 -14.66 15.12
C ASP A 35 12.72 -15.63 16.18
N LEU A 36 11.39 -15.67 16.36
CA LEU A 36 10.72 -16.66 17.21
C LEU A 36 10.84 -18.07 16.64
N GLU A 37 10.62 -18.27 15.34
CA GLU A 37 10.79 -19.57 14.66
C GLU A 37 12.19 -20.13 14.90
N ASN A 38 13.24 -19.34 14.63
CA ASN A 38 14.63 -19.74 14.84
C ASN A 38 14.91 -20.11 16.31
N THR A 39 14.37 -19.35 17.26
CA THR A 39 14.51 -19.61 18.69
C THR A 39 13.83 -20.92 19.10
N ILE A 40 12.64 -21.21 18.56
CA ILE A 40 11.89 -22.44 18.84
C ILE A 40 12.58 -23.66 18.24
N GLU A 41 13.09 -23.56 17.01
CA GLU A 41 13.73 -24.68 16.30
C GLU A 41 15.00 -25.19 16.99
N SER A 42 15.71 -24.30 17.69
CA SER A 42 16.95 -24.61 18.41
C SER A 42 16.75 -25.23 19.81
N GLN A 43 15.51 -25.42 20.27
CA GLN A 43 15.21 -25.81 21.67
C GLN A 43 14.33 -27.05 21.80
N ASP A 44 14.34 -27.67 22.99
CA ASP A 44 13.44 -28.78 23.32
C ASP A 44 11.98 -28.30 23.41
N LYS A 45 11.15 -28.75 22.47
CA LYS A 45 9.72 -28.40 22.35
C LYS A 45 8.86 -28.83 23.56
N ASN A 46 9.37 -29.72 24.42
CA ASN A 46 8.70 -30.09 25.66
C ASN A 46 8.93 -29.10 26.81
N ASN A 47 9.85 -28.15 26.65
CA ASN A 47 10.08 -27.10 27.62
C ASN A 47 8.87 -26.14 27.67
N ILE A 48 8.39 -25.86 28.88
CA ILE A 48 7.27 -24.94 29.14
C ILE A 48 7.55 -23.55 28.55
N PHE A 49 8.81 -23.10 28.56
CA PHE A 49 9.22 -21.84 27.96
C PHE A 49 9.04 -21.85 26.43
N VAL A 50 9.46 -22.93 25.76
CA VAL A 50 9.30 -23.10 24.31
C VAL A 50 7.83 -23.12 23.93
N ARG A 51 6.97 -23.78 24.73
CA ARG A 51 5.52 -23.75 24.49
C ARG A 51 4.92 -22.35 24.57
N LYS A 52 5.42 -21.48 25.45
CA LYS A 52 4.99 -20.07 25.50
C LYS A 52 5.45 -19.30 24.26
N LEU A 53 6.69 -19.51 23.82
CA LEU A 53 7.20 -18.90 22.58
C LEU A 53 6.40 -19.34 21.35
N MET A 54 6.02 -20.62 21.26
CA MET A 54 5.13 -21.12 20.20
C MET A 54 3.78 -20.41 20.20
N GLN A 55 3.17 -20.19 21.37
CA GLN A 55 1.92 -19.45 21.48
C GLN A 55 2.06 -17.98 21.05
N GLU A 56 3.19 -17.33 21.37
CA GLU A 56 3.47 -15.96 20.93
C GLU A 56 3.70 -15.89 19.42
N HIS A 57 4.47 -16.84 18.88
CA HIS A 57 4.66 -17.02 17.45
C HIS A 57 3.32 -17.14 16.72
N ASP A 58 2.45 -18.06 17.15
CA ASP A 58 1.16 -18.31 16.50
C ASP A 58 0.27 -17.07 16.51
N LYS A 59 0.26 -16.31 17.62
CA LYS A 59 -0.46 -15.03 17.72
C LYS A 59 0.11 -13.99 16.75
N LYS A 60 1.42 -13.83 16.69
CA LYS A 60 2.06 -12.88 15.77
C LYS A 60 1.81 -13.26 14.32
N ALA A 61 1.87 -14.55 13.98
CA ALA A 61 1.58 -15.05 12.65
C ALA A 61 0.12 -14.79 12.23
N ASP A 62 -0.85 -14.99 13.12
CA ASP A 62 -2.25 -14.67 12.86
C ASP A 62 -2.45 -13.15 12.61
N ILE A 63 -1.88 -12.30 13.47
CA ILE A 63 -1.92 -10.85 13.28
C ILE A 63 -1.27 -10.44 11.95
N TYR A 64 -0.12 -11.02 11.62
CA TYR A 64 0.56 -10.75 10.35
C TYR A 64 -0.31 -11.10 9.14
N ASN A 65 -0.96 -12.26 9.17
CA ASN A 65 -1.86 -12.69 8.10
C ASN A 65 -3.05 -11.73 7.95
N GLN A 66 -3.68 -11.34 9.05
CA GLN A 66 -4.79 -10.38 9.03
C GLN A 66 -4.35 -9.00 8.53
N ALA A 67 -3.23 -8.49 9.04
CA ALA A 67 -2.68 -7.20 8.63
C ALA A 67 -2.25 -7.22 7.15
N MET A 68 -1.72 -8.33 6.65
CA MET A 68 -1.34 -8.50 5.25
C MET A 68 -2.56 -8.44 4.33
N GLU A 69 -3.70 -9.01 4.73
CA GLU A 69 -4.96 -8.91 3.97
C GLU A 69 -5.50 -7.48 3.92
N ILE A 70 -5.42 -6.75 5.04
CA ILE A 70 -5.76 -5.33 5.11
C ILE A 70 -4.82 -4.53 4.18
N TYR A 71 -3.52 -4.77 4.25
CA TYR A 71 -2.53 -4.08 3.41
C TYR A 71 -2.80 -4.29 1.91
N LYS A 72 -3.10 -5.52 1.49
CA LYS A 72 -3.44 -5.82 0.10
C LYS A 72 -4.69 -5.07 -0.36
N TYR A 73 -5.72 -4.97 0.49
CA TYR A 73 -6.92 -4.19 0.19
C TYR A 73 -6.61 -2.69 0.07
N LEU A 74 -5.88 -2.13 1.04
CA LEU A 74 -5.49 -0.71 1.00
C LEU A 74 -4.63 -0.39 -0.23
N LYS A 75 -3.70 -1.27 -0.58
CA LYS A 75 -2.88 -1.17 -1.80
C LYS A 75 -3.76 -1.17 -3.06
N TYR A 76 -4.81 -2.00 -3.11
CA TYR A 76 -5.77 -2.02 -4.21
C TYR A 76 -6.60 -0.75 -4.33
N GLU A 77 -7.15 -0.24 -3.23
CA GLU A 77 -7.90 1.03 -3.24
C GLU A 77 -7.00 2.17 -3.72
N ARG A 78 -5.75 2.17 -3.25
CA ARG A 78 -4.77 3.16 -3.68
C ARG A 78 -4.43 3.05 -5.17
N TYR A 79 -4.32 1.83 -5.70
CA TYR A 79 -4.14 1.60 -7.12
C TYR A 79 -5.30 2.19 -7.93
N LYS A 80 -6.56 1.99 -7.49
CA LYS A 80 -7.75 2.56 -8.14
C LYS A 80 -7.74 4.09 -8.13
N GLU A 81 -7.42 4.70 -7.00
CA GLU A 81 -7.32 6.16 -6.87
C GLU A 81 -6.29 6.73 -7.85
N THR A 82 -5.09 6.14 -7.90
CA THR A 82 -4.01 6.56 -8.81
C THR A 82 -4.45 6.43 -10.28
N LEU A 83 -5.10 5.33 -10.66
CA LEU A 83 -5.64 5.17 -12.02
C LEU A 83 -6.72 6.22 -12.35
N ALA A 84 -7.57 6.58 -11.39
CA ALA A 84 -8.57 7.61 -11.59
C ALA A 84 -7.93 8.99 -11.79
N MET A 85 -6.85 9.31 -11.05
CA MET A 85 -6.07 10.53 -11.24
C MET A 85 -5.40 10.58 -12.61
N ILE A 86 -4.76 9.49 -13.05
CA ILE A 86 -4.16 9.38 -14.40
C ILE A 86 -5.21 9.69 -15.46
N LYS A 87 -6.39 9.05 -15.39
CA LYS A 87 -7.48 9.30 -16.35
C LYS A 87 -8.01 10.74 -16.32
N LYS A 88 -8.02 11.39 -15.16
CA LYS A 88 -8.40 12.81 -15.05
C LYS A 88 -7.35 13.71 -15.72
N LEU A 89 -6.07 13.43 -15.49
CA LEU A 89 -4.93 14.12 -16.12
C LEU A 89 -4.95 13.98 -17.64
N GLU A 90 -5.10 12.77 -18.15
CA GLU A 90 -5.11 12.48 -19.59
C GLU A 90 -6.27 13.14 -20.35
N ARG A 91 -7.29 13.64 -19.64
CA ARG A 91 -8.42 14.36 -20.24
C ARG A 91 -8.20 15.87 -20.33
N LEU A 92 -7.14 16.41 -19.71
CA LEU A 92 -6.86 17.83 -19.79
C LEU A 92 -6.46 18.24 -21.20
N THR A 93 -6.94 19.41 -21.59
CA THR A 93 -6.52 20.10 -22.80
C THR A 93 -5.40 21.10 -22.47
N GLU A 94 -4.69 21.55 -23.52
CA GLU A 94 -3.71 22.64 -23.40
C GLU A 94 -4.34 23.92 -22.80
N SER A 95 -5.60 24.20 -23.13
CA SER A 95 -6.34 25.34 -22.57
C SER A 95 -6.55 25.19 -21.06
N ASP A 96 -6.83 23.98 -20.58
CA ASP A 96 -6.98 23.72 -19.15
C ASP A 96 -5.65 23.92 -18.42
N LEU A 97 -4.54 23.44 -18.99
CA LEU A 97 -3.20 23.62 -18.44
C LEU A 97 -2.82 25.11 -18.34
N GLN A 98 -3.13 25.89 -19.37
CA GLN A 98 -2.92 27.34 -19.36
C GLN A 98 -3.76 28.04 -18.30
N ALA A 99 -5.04 27.68 -18.15
CA ALA A 99 -5.92 28.23 -17.13
C ALA A 99 -5.43 27.91 -15.71
N MET A 100 -4.88 26.70 -15.51
CA MET A 100 -4.28 26.26 -14.23
C MET A 100 -2.87 26.81 -14.01
N LYS A 101 -2.27 27.51 -14.98
CA LYS A 101 -0.87 27.98 -14.96
C LYS A 101 0.13 26.82 -14.73
N VAL A 102 -0.19 25.64 -15.24
CA VAL A 102 0.67 24.45 -15.17
C VAL A 102 1.47 24.34 -16.46
N THR A 103 2.79 24.19 -16.34
CA THR A 103 3.63 23.97 -17.52
C THR A 103 3.45 22.54 -18.03
N THR A 104 3.55 22.35 -19.35
CA THR A 104 3.46 21.02 -19.98
C THR A 104 4.52 20.05 -19.42
N ASP A 105 5.73 20.54 -19.10
CA ASP A 105 6.78 19.75 -18.46
C ASP A 105 6.37 19.25 -17.07
N LEU A 106 5.79 20.11 -16.23
CA LEU A 106 5.31 19.72 -14.91
C LEU A 106 4.14 18.73 -15.00
N TYR A 107 3.23 18.94 -15.97
CA TYR A 107 2.14 18.01 -16.25
C TYR A 107 2.67 16.62 -16.66
N ASN A 108 3.63 16.56 -17.59
CA ASN A 108 4.21 15.29 -18.05
C ASN A 108 4.92 14.56 -16.90
N LYS A 109 5.74 15.26 -16.12
CA LYS A 109 6.41 14.69 -14.94
C LYS A 109 5.43 14.12 -13.92
N LEU A 110 4.33 14.84 -13.66
CA LEU A 110 3.28 14.36 -12.76
C LEU A 110 2.63 13.08 -13.29
N LEU A 111 2.32 13.04 -14.58
CA LEU A 111 1.72 11.88 -15.23
C LEU A 111 2.66 10.66 -15.17
N ASP A 112 3.95 10.86 -15.42
CA ASP A 112 4.98 9.81 -15.33
C ASP A 112 5.07 9.25 -13.91
N VAL A 113 5.18 10.12 -12.89
CA VAL A 113 5.21 9.71 -11.48
C VAL A 113 3.96 8.94 -11.07
N LEU A 114 2.78 9.32 -11.56
CA LEU A 114 1.55 8.60 -11.28
C LEU A 114 1.50 7.23 -11.97
N LYS A 115 2.00 7.13 -13.21
CA LYS A 115 2.10 5.85 -13.94
C LYS A 115 3.07 4.89 -13.26
N GLU A 116 4.25 5.37 -12.87
CA GLU A 116 5.21 4.58 -12.09
C GLU A 116 4.60 4.10 -10.77
N ASN A 117 3.92 4.98 -10.04
CA ASN A 117 3.20 4.61 -8.83
C ASN A 117 2.12 3.57 -9.09
N ALA A 118 1.35 3.68 -10.18
CA ALA A 118 0.33 2.70 -10.53
C ALA A 118 0.94 1.32 -10.78
N ASP A 119 2.11 1.25 -11.42
CA ASP A 119 2.82 -0.01 -11.65
C ASP A 119 3.32 -0.65 -10.34
N LEU A 120 3.85 0.14 -9.40
CA LEU A 120 4.25 -0.34 -8.08
C LEU A 120 3.05 -0.83 -7.23
N LEU A 121 1.92 -0.12 -7.35
CA LEU A 121 0.68 -0.40 -6.64
C LEU A 121 -0.11 -1.56 -7.25
N LYS A 122 0.22 -1.98 -8.48
CA LYS A 122 -0.50 -3.02 -9.21
C LYS A 122 -0.61 -4.31 -8.37
N PRO A 123 -1.82 -4.71 -7.95
CA PRO A 123 -2.00 -5.94 -7.20
C PRO A 123 -1.85 -7.16 -8.10
N LYS A 124 -1.67 -8.34 -7.49
CA LYS A 124 -1.72 -9.60 -8.23
C LYS A 124 -3.12 -9.84 -8.79
N LEU A 125 -3.22 -10.58 -9.90
CA LEU A 125 -4.50 -10.84 -10.56
C LEU A 125 -5.57 -11.42 -9.62
N LYS A 126 -5.19 -12.34 -8.73
CA LYS A 126 -6.08 -12.92 -7.74
C LYS A 126 -6.68 -11.89 -6.78
N ASP A 127 -5.87 -10.91 -6.38
CA ASP A 127 -6.27 -9.87 -5.43
C ASP A 127 -7.15 -8.83 -6.15
N LEU A 128 -6.83 -8.50 -7.42
CA LEU A 128 -7.68 -7.69 -8.28
C LEU A 128 -9.09 -8.25 -8.43
N ILE A 129 -9.22 -9.57 -8.68
CA ILE A 129 -10.53 -10.22 -8.81
C ILE A 129 -11.26 -10.20 -7.46
N ARG A 130 -10.58 -10.58 -6.39
CA ARG A 130 -11.15 -10.65 -5.04
C ARG A 130 -11.72 -9.31 -4.59
N TYR A 131 -10.96 -8.23 -4.74
CA TYR A 131 -11.39 -6.90 -4.26
C TYR A 131 -12.31 -6.15 -5.22
N LYS A 132 -12.43 -6.58 -6.48
CA LYS A 132 -13.42 -6.04 -7.41
C LYS A 132 -14.85 -6.56 -7.14
N LEU A 133 -14.96 -7.69 -6.43
CA LEU A 133 -16.23 -8.36 -6.12
C LEU A 133 -16.74 -8.08 -4.70
N LEU A 134 -15.99 -7.32 -3.90
CA LEU A 134 -16.35 -6.82 -2.58
C LEU A 134 -16.99 -5.43 -2.71
#